data_AF-A0A1B7N3B4-F1
#
_entry.id   AF-A0A1B7N3B4-F1
#
_cell.length_a   1.000
_cell.length_b   1.000
_cell.length_c   1.000
_cell.angle_alpha   90.00
_cell.angle_beta   90.00
_cell.angle_gamma   90.00
#
_symmetry.space_group_name_H-M   'P 1'
#
loop_
_entity.id
_entity.type
_entity.pdbx_description
1 polymer ?
#
loop_
_entity_poly.entity_id
_entity_poly.type
_entity_poly.pdbx_seq_one_letter_code
_entity_poly.pdbx_strand_id
1 'polypeptide(L)'
;MIVTGQCDVTLQCQVFQAQDQTTGQVVAVKRSYVSLRLRAKRTIFQHEARVLQTLQGHPAIPLLYAVGRFEHFEYISMELSGPTIGDIQGQVLEVRKRIAAQLAVQMLSALEHMHSHDLVHRDMKTDDILLCPTDHRGIRLIDFGLARQRPIMCQEPYLVRV
;
A
#
# COMPACT_ATOMS: atom_id res chain seq x y z
N MET A 1 18.05 10.13 -5.08
CA MET A 1 16.72 10.72 -4.83
C MET A 1 16.88 11.97 -3.97
N ILE A 2 16.26 13.09 -4.35
CA ILE A 2 16.18 14.29 -3.52
C ILE A 2 14.79 14.35 -2.90
N VAL A 3 14.69 14.50 -1.59
CA VAL A 3 13.40 14.74 -0.92
C VAL A 3 12.90 16.14 -1.27
N THR A 4 11.68 16.23 -1.81
CA THR A 4 11.06 17.49 -2.23
C THR A 4 9.92 17.92 -1.32
N GLY A 5 9.43 17.03 -0.44
CA GLY A 5 8.37 17.32 0.52
C GLY A 5 8.10 16.14 1.46
N GLN A 6 7.30 16.38 2.50
CA GLN A 6 6.82 15.35 3.41
C GLN A 6 5.33 15.11 3.14
N CYS A 7 4.96 13.85 2.89
CA CYS A 7 3.59 13.46 2.59
C CYS A 7 2.83 13.07 3.86
N ASP A 8 3.46 12.28 4.73
CA ASP A 8 2.79 11.72 5.92
C ASP A 8 3.79 11.33 7.02
N VAL A 9 3.31 11.26 8.26
CA VAL A 9 4.05 10.77 9.42
C VAL A 9 3.14 9.90 10.27
N THR A 10 3.54 8.65 10.44
CA THR A 10 2.91 7.71 11.35
C THR A 10 3.82 7.40 12.53
N LEU A 11 3.31 6.67 13.52
CA LEU A 11 4.13 6.19 14.65
C LEU A 11 5.28 5.27 14.21
N GLN A 12 5.15 4.63 13.04
CA GLN A 12 6.08 3.60 12.58
C GLN A 12 7.02 4.09 11.47
N CYS A 13 6.61 5.10 10.69
CA CYS A 13 7.37 5.56 9.53
C CYS A 13 7.06 7.00 9.15
N GLN A 14 7.92 7.55 8.29
CA GLN A 14 7.70 8.84 7.62
C GLN A 14 7.62 8.61 6.12
N VAL A 15 6.70 9.28 5.44
CA VAL A 15 6.53 9.21 3.99
C VAL A 15 6.93 10.56 3.39
N PHE A 16 7.83 10.52 2.43
CA PHE A 16 8.35 11.70 1.74
C PHE A 16 8.02 11.65 0.25
N GLN A 17 7.74 12.80 -0.34
CA GLN A 17 7.84 12.97 -1.78
C GLN A 17 9.30 13.17 -2.13
N ALA A 18 9.80 12.44 -3.12
CA ALA A 18 11.14 12.59 -3.62
C ALA A 18 11.17 12.58 -5.15
N GLN A 19 12.23 13.14 -5.72
CA GLN A 19 12.53 13.05 -7.14
C GLN A 19 13.75 12.16 -7.35
N ASP A 20 13.62 11.16 -8.20
CA ASP A 20 14.76 10.40 -8.71
C ASP A 20 15.61 11.32 -9.60
N GLN A 21 16.90 11.46 -9.30
CA GLN A 21 17.79 12.38 -10.02
C GLN A 21 18.24 11.83 -11.38
N THR A 22 18.16 10.52 -11.57
CA THR A 22 18.58 9.85 -12.80
C THR A 22 17.43 9.82 -13.79
N THR A 23 16.22 9.49 -13.34
CA THR A 23 15.04 9.39 -14.22
C THR A 23 14.17 10.66 -14.24
N GLY A 24 14.35 11.56 -13.28
CA GLY A 24 13.49 12.73 -13.08
C GLY A 24 12.10 12.39 -12.49
N GLN A 25 11.83 11.11 -12.24
CA GLN A 25 10.53 10.62 -11.78
C GLN A 25 10.25 11.04 -10.34
N VAL A 26 9.02 11.47 -10.07
CA VAL A 26 8.56 11.76 -8.70
C VAL A 26 8.02 10.48 -8.05
N VAL A 27 8.46 10.19 -6.84
CA VAL A 27 8.21 8.94 -6.11
C VAL A 27 7.81 9.21 -4.67
N ALA A 28 7.12 8.26 -4.04
CA ALA A 28 6.92 8.23 -2.60
C ALA A 28 8.05 7.41 -1.95
N VAL A 29 8.62 7.92 -0.86
CA VAL A 29 9.66 7.24 -0.08
C VAL A 29 9.18 7.07 1.34
N LYS A 30 8.79 5.84 1.70
CA LYS A 30 8.51 5.46 3.08
C LYS A 30 9.83 5.15 3.78
N ARG A 31 10.04 5.69 4.97
CA ARG A 31 11.25 5.52 5.79
C ARG A 31 10.89 5.07 7.19
N SER A 32 11.49 3.97 7.66
CA SER A 32 11.33 3.46 9.03
C SER A 32 12.68 3.42 9.73
N TYR A 33 12.77 3.95 10.95
CA TYR A 33 13.98 3.81 11.77
C TYR A 33 14.15 2.38 12.25
N VAL A 34 15.40 1.89 12.26
CA VAL A 34 15.74 0.56 12.74
C VAL A 34 16.53 0.71 14.04
N SER A 35 15.99 0.17 15.13
CA SER A 35 16.72 0.10 16.39
C SER A 35 17.88 -0.90 16.24
N LEU A 36 19.12 -0.42 16.44
CA LEU A 36 20.32 -1.26 16.42
C LEU A 36 20.29 -2.38 17.48
N ARG A 37 19.51 -2.20 18.55
CA ARG A 37 19.32 -3.21 19.61
C ARG A 37 18.39 -4.34 19.18
N LEU A 38 17.43 -4.03 18.33
CA LEU A 38 16.47 -4.99 17.79
C LEU A 38 16.91 -5.37 16.38
N ARG A 39 17.98 -6.16 16.26
CA ARG A 39 18.37 -6.81 14.99
C ARG A 39 17.37 -7.92 14.62
N ALA A 40 16.08 -7.60 14.56
CA ALA A 40 15.07 -8.50 14.05
C ALA A 40 15.46 -8.89 12.62
N LYS A 41 15.54 -10.20 12.35
CA LYS A 41 15.90 -10.72 11.02
C LYS A 41 14.85 -10.37 9.95
N ARG A 42 13.63 -10.02 10.36
CA ARG A 42 12.50 -9.63 9.50
C ARG A 42 11.70 -8.53 10.18
N THR A 43 11.82 -7.30 9.68
CA THR A 43 11.01 -6.17 10.16
C THR A 43 9.62 -6.21 9.49
N ILE A 44 8.62 -5.56 10.11
CA ILE A 44 7.31 -5.32 9.49
C ILE A 44 7.48 -4.61 8.15
N PHE A 45 8.46 -3.71 8.07
CA PHE A 45 8.81 -2.94 6.89
C PHE A 45 9.34 -3.80 5.73
N GLN A 46 10.25 -4.74 6.02
CA GLN A 46 10.72 -5.71 5.03
C GLN A 46 9.61 -6.68 4.59
N HIS A 47 8.69 -7.01 5.49
CA HIS A 47 7.52 -7.83 5.17
C HIS A 47 6.59 -7.09 4.20
N GLU A 48 6.27 -5.82 4.49
CA GLU A 48 5.49 -4.95 3.61
C GLU A 48 6.10 -4.87 2.21
N ALA A 49 7.41 -4.61 2.11
CA ALA A 49 8.12 -4.55 0.84
C ALA A 49 7.99 -5.86 0.03
N ARG A 50 8.09 -7.01 0.71
CA ARG A 50 7.94 -8.32 0.06
C ARG A 50 6.51 -8.55 -0.43
N VAL A 51 5.51 -8.20 0.36
CA VAL A 51 4.11 -8.33 -0.05
C VAL A 51 3.84 -7.42 -1.25
N LEU A 52 4.29 -6.17 -1.21
CA LEU A 52 4.15 -5.23 -2.32
C LEU A 52 4.85 -5.74 -3.59
N GLN A 53 6.02 -6.37 -3.45
CA GLN A 53 6.74 -6.98 -4.57
C GLN A 53 5.96 -8.16 -5.18
N THR A 54 5.38 -9.04 -4.33
CA THR A 54 4.56 -10.17 -4.79
C THR A 54 3.32 -9.70 -5.56
N LEU A 55 2.71 -8.60 -5.13
CA LEU A 55 1.46 -8.10 -5.70
C LEU A 55 1.64 -7.20 -6.93
N GLN A 56 2.87 -6.95 -7.37
CA GLN A 56 3.16 -6.14 -8.56
C GLN A 56 2.39 -6.62 -9.80
N GLY A 57 2.04 -5.69 -10.68
CA GLY A 57 1.35 -5.95 -11.94
C GLY A 57 -0.16 -5.75 -11.92
N HIS A 58 -0.77 -5.51 -10.75
CA HIS A 58 -2.18 -5.14 -10.66
C HIS A 58 -2.35 -3.60 -10.62
N PRO A 59 -3.31 -3.01 -11.37
CA PRO A 59 -3.45 -1.55 -11.50
C PRO A 59 -3.74 -0.81 -10.18
N ALA A 60 -4.31 -1.50 -9.20
CA ALA A 60 -4.57 -0.96 -7.87
C ALA A 60 -3.43 -1.17 -6.86
N ILE A 61 -2.28 -1.70 -7.29
CA ILE A 61 -1.10 -1.92 -6.45
C ILE A 61 0.00 -0.97 -6.95
N PRO A 62 0.58 -0.12 -6.08
CA PRO A 62 1.58 0.84 -6.50
C PRO A 62 2.86 0.14 -6.97
N LEU A 63 3.51 0.71 -7.98
CA LEU A 63 4.78 0.19 -8.46
C LEU A 63 5.86 0.31 -7.37
N LEU A 64 6.60 -0.76 -7.14
CA LEU A 64 7.76 -0.78 -6.26
C LEU A 64 9.02 -0.47 -7.07
N TYR A 65 9.71 0.62 -6.74
CA TYR A 65 10.91 1.03 -7.45
C TYR A 65 12.18 0.53 -6.77
N ALA A 66 12.28 0.70 -5.45
CA ALA A 66 13.47 0.30 -4.72
C ALA A 66 13.16 -0.02 -3.26
N VAL A 67 13.96 -0.91 -2.69
CA VAL A 67 13.99 -1.19 -1.26
C VAL A 67 15.44 -1.13 -0.83
N GLY A 68 15.73 -0.48 0.29
CA GLY A 68 17.08 -0.45 0.80
C GLY A 68 17.15 -0.30 2.31
N ARG A 69 18.33 -0.59 2.82
CA ARG A 69 18.64 -0.56 4.24
C ARG A 69 19.96 0.16 4.47
N PHE A 70 19.92 1.11 5.37
CA PHE A 70 21.08 1.79 5.92
C PHE A 70 21.26 1.40 7.38
N GLU A 71 22.31 1.92 8.02
CA GLU A 71 22.66 1.58 9.40
C GLU A 71 21.53 1.85 10.40
N HIS A 72 20.78 2.95 10.21
CA HIS A 72 19.78 3.42 11.17
C HIS A 72 18.35 3.44 10.63
N PHE A 73 18.13 3.12 9.35
CA PHE A 73 16.80 3.14 8.76
C PHE A 73 16.68 2.21 7.55
N GLU A 74 15.45 1.85 7.23
CA GLU A 74 15.03 1.17 6.01
C GLU A 74 14.17 2.12 5.18
N TYR A 75 14.18 1.94 3.87
CA TYR A 75 13.32 2.71 2.97
C TYR A 75 12.69 1.84 1.88
N ILE A 76 11.49 2.23 1.48
CA ILE A 76 10.76 1.72 0.32
C ILE A 76 10.46 2.92 -0.57
N SER A 77 10.91 2.86 -1.82
CA SER A 77 10.53 3.81 -2.86
C SER A 77 9.49 3.18 -3.77
N MET A 78 8.38 3.88 -3.98
CA MET A 78 7.24 3.39 -4.76
C MET A 78 6.55 4.53 -5.51
N GLU A 79 5.57 4.17 -6.34
CA GLU A 79 4.71 5.09 -7.06
C GLU A 79 4.12 6.17 -6.13
N LEU A 80 4.32 7.44 -6.47
CA LEU A 80 3.64 8.53 -5.79
C LEU A 80 2.17 8.55 -6.21
N SER A 81 1.28 8.51 -5.24
CA SER A 81 -0.18 8.57 -5.45
C SER A 81 -0.76 9.89 -4.92
N GLY A 82 -2.05 10.11 -5.17
CA GLY A 82 -2.81 11.25 -4.68
C GLY A 82 -3.26 11.10 -3.21
N PRO A 83 -4.23 11.92 -2.77
CA PRO A 83 -4.73 11.87 -1.39
C PRO A 83 -5.44 10.54 -1.08
N THR A 84 -5.56 10.23 0.20
CA THR A 84 -6.33 9.08 0.66
C THR A 84 -7.83 9.34 0.52
N ILE A 85 -8.64 8.27 0.47
CA ILE A 85 -10.10 8.41 0.56
C ILE A 85 -10.48 9.03 1.93
N GLY A 86 -9.74 8.72 3.00
CA GLY A 86 -9.93 9.33 4.33
C GLY A 86 -9.83 10.85 4.30
N ASP A 87 -8.82 11.40 3.63
CA ASP A 87 -8.58 12.85 3.54
C ASP A 87 -9.72 13.61 2.88
N ILE A 88 -10.40 12.98 1.92
CA ILE A 88 -11.43 13.63 1.12
C ILE A 88 -12.86 13.36 1.62
N GLN A 89 -13.06 12.43 2.57
CA GLN A 89 -14.40 12.11 3.10
C GLN A 89 -15.14 13.34 3.64
N GLY A 90 -14.43 14.26 4.30
CA GLY A 90 -15.04 15.48 4.86
C GLY A 90 -15.27 16.60 3.83
N GLN A 91 -14.50 16.62 2.74
CA GLN A 91 -14.61 17.63 1.69
C GLN A 91 -15.65 17.25 0.63
N VAL A 92 -16.00 15.97 0.58
CA VAL A 92 -16.72 15.38 -0.52
C VAL A 92 -17.97 14.65 0.02
N LEU A 93 -18.94 15.43 0.46
CA LEU A 93 -20.36 15.03 0.58
C LEU A 93 -20.95 14.54 -0.76
N GLU A 94 -20.21 14.68 -1.87
CA GLU A 94 -20.57 14.21 -3.21
C GLU A 94 -19.44 13.41 -3.86
N VAL A 95 -18.94 12.35 -3.20
CA VAL A 95 -18.32 11.27 -3.96
C VAL A 95 -19.53 10.64 -4.60
N ARG A 96 -19.91 11.17 -5.77
CA ARG A 96 -21.13 10.76 -6.49
C ARG A 96 -21.19 9.25 -6.39
N LYS A 97 -22.33 8.69 -5.94
CA LYS A 97 -22.47 7.24 -5.66
C LYS A 97 -21.84 6.32 -6.73
N ARG A 98 -21.85 6.77 -7.99
CA ARG A 98 -21.17 6.13 -9.13
C ARG A 98 -19.65 6.01 -8.98
N ILE A 99 -18.96 7.07 -8.57
CA ILE A 99 -17.52 7.08 -8.30
C ILE A 99 -17.21 6.13 -7.15
N ALA A 100 -17.96 6.22 -6.05
CA ALA A 100 -17.76 5.31 -4.91
C ALA A 100 -17.90 3.83 -5.32
N ALA A 101 -18.92 3.49 -6.12
CA ALA A 101 -19.08 2.15 -6.65
C ALA A 101 -17.91 1.72 -7.56
N GLN A 102 -17.40 2.62 -8.42
CA GLN A 102 -16.25 2.33 -9.28
C GLN A 102 -14.96 2.08 -8.47
N LEU A 103 -14.71 2.87 -7.44
CA LEU A 103 -13.55 2.67 -6.55
C LEU A 103 -13.69 1.37 -5.75
N ALA A 104 -14.90 1.03 -5.29
CA ALA A 104 -15.17 -0.22 -4.59
C ALA A 104 -14.91 -1.45 -5.49
N VAL A 105 -15.30 -1.40 -6.78
CA VAL A 105 -15.00 -2.48 -7.73
C VAL A 105 -13.48 -2.67 -7.89
N GLN A 106 -12.72 -1.59 -7.98
CA GLN A 106 -11.25 -1.69 -8.08
C GLN A 106 -10.61 -2.22 -6.80
N MET A 107 -11.14 -1.83 -5.64
CA MET A 107 -10.71 -2.36 -4.34
C MET A 107 -10.96 -3.86 -4.27
N LEU A 108 -12.14 -4.33 -4.68
CA LEU A 108 -12.46 -5.76 -4.72
C LEU A 108 -11.56 -6.52 -5.69
N SER A 109 -11.27 -5.97 -6.87
CA SER A 109 -10.31 -6.54 -7.82
C SER A 109 -8.91 -6.67 -7.21
N ALA A 110 -8.45 -5.65 -6.48
CA ALA A 110 -7.15 -5.67 -5.81
C ALA A 110 -7.09 -6.72 -4.69
N LEU A 111 -8.17 -6.84 -3.92
CA LEU A 111 -8.30 -7.86 -2.87
C LEU A 111 -8.38 -9.26 -3.47
N GLU A 112 -9.08 -9.46 -4.58
CA GLU A 112 -9.11 -10.73 -5.31
C GLU A 112 -7.71 -11.11 -5.80
N HIS A 113 -6.97 -10.18 -6.40
CA HIS A 113 -5.56 -10.39 -6.79
C HIS A 113 -4.68 -10.73 -5.59
N MET A 114 -4.86 -10.06 -4.45
CA MET A 114 -4.13 -10.40 -3.22
C MET A 114 -4.48 -11.80 -2.73
N HIS A 115 -5.76 -12.16 -2.80
CA HIS A 115 -6.28 -13.45 -2.38
C HIS A 115 -5.79 -14.59 -3.28
N SER A 116 -5.58 -14.36 -4.57
CA SER A 116 -5.01 -15.35 -5.49
C SER A 116 -3.53 -15.66 -5.21
N HIS A 117 -2.87 -14.81 -4.41
CA HIS A 117 -1.50 -15.02 -3.91
C HIS A 117 -1.50 -15.55 -2.46
N ASP A 118 -2.62 -16.09 -1.99
CA ASP A 118 -2.83 -16.58 -0.62
C ASP A 118 -2.55 -15.51 0.46
N LEU A 119 -2.68 -14.22 0.14
CA LEU A 119 -2.45 -13.14 1.09
C LEU A 119 -3.79 -12.53 1.53
N VAL A 120 -3.85 -12.04 2.77
CA VAL A 120 -4.97 -11.26 3.31
C VAL A 120 -4.41 -9.99 3.94
N HIS A 121 -5.02 -8.83 3.65
CA HIS A 121 -4.54 -7.51 4.10
C HIS A 121 -4.59 -7.34 5.62
N ARG A 122 -5.74 -7.70 6.23
CA ARG A 122 -6.05 -7.67 7.67
C ARG A 122 -6.15 -6.30 8.34
N ASP A 123 -5.82 -5.21 7.67
CA ASP A 123 -5.93 -3.85 8.24
C ASP A 123 -6.53 -2.82 7.27
N MET A 124 -7.46 -3.23 6.40
CA MET A 124 -8.05 -2.32 5.42
C MET A 124 -8.83 -1.18 6.09
N LYS A 125 -8.40 0.06 5.85
CA LYS A 125 -9.10 1.30 6.23
C LYS A 125 -9.05 2.32 5.10
N THR A 126 -9.82 3.40 5.21
CA THR A 126 -9.90 4.40 4.14
C THR A 126 -8.62 5.22 3.95
N ASP A 127 -7.75 5.21 4.95
CA ASP A 127 -6.43 5.86 4.90
C ASP A 127 -5.42 5.02 4.07
N ASP A 128 -5.71 3.73 3.85
CA ASP A 128 -4.84 2.84 3.07
C ASP A 128 -5.21 2.78 1.58
N ILE A 129 -6.20 3.60 1.17
CA ILE A 129 -6.69 3.66 -0.20
C ILE A 129 -6.39 5.06 -0.74
N LEU A 130 -5.37 5.16 -1.57
CA LEU A 130 -4.99 6.40 -2.24
C LEU A 130 -5.67 6.49 -3.59
N LEU A 131 -5.97 7.71 -4.00
CA LEU A 131 -6.48 7.98 -5.35
C LEU A 131 -5.32 8.12 -6.34
N CYS A 132 -5.58 7.73 -7.59
CA CYS A 132 -4.69 8.05 -8.69
C CYS A 132 -4.52 9.58 -8.78
N PRO A 133 -3.29 10.09 -8.89
CA PRO A 133 -3.04 11.53 -8.84
C PRO A 133 -3.54 12.29 -10.07
N THR A 134 -3.78 11.61 -11.19
CA THR A 134 -4.13 12.25 -12.47
C THR A 134 -5.62 12.59 -12.60
N ASP A 135 -6.51 11.63 -12.33
CA ASP A 135 -7.94 11.76 -12.59
C ASP A 135 -8.83 11.34 -11.41
N HIS A 136 -8.24 10.87 -10.31
CA HIS A 136 -8.95 10.34 -9.15
C HIS A 136 -9.93 9.20 -9.46
N ARG A 137 -9.78 8.54 -10.61
CA ARG A 137 -10.63 7.41 -11.02
C ARG A 137 -10.02 6.06 -10.68
N GLY A 138 -8.71 6.02 -10.48
CA GLY A 138 -7.99 4.84 -10.00
C GLY A 138 -7.77 4.85 -8.49
N ILE A 139 -7.58 3.68 -7.89
CA ILE A 139 -7.05 3.55 -6.52
C ILE A 139 -5.62 2.97 -6.51
N ARG A 140 -4.92 3.15 -5.40
CA ARG A 140 -3.73 2.39 -4.99
C ARG A 140 -3.92 1.94 -3.55
N LEU A 141 -3.80 0.64 -3.30
CA LEU A 141 -3.77 0.08 -1.96
C LEU A 141 -2.35 0.14 -1.39
N ILE A 142 -2.22 0.62 -0.16
CA ILE A 142 -0.95 0.70 0.58
C ILE A 142 -1.05 -0.03 1.93
N ASP A 143 0.05 0.00 2.68
CA ASP A 143 0.18 -0.49 4.06
C ASP A 143 -0.09 -2.00 4.26
N PHE A 144 0.76 -2.80 3.62
CA PHE A 144 0.73 -4.26 3.75
C PHE A 144 1.45 -4.78 5.01
N GLY A 145 1.77 -3.93 5.99
CA GLY A 145 2.57 -4.30 7.16
C GLY A 145 1.96 -5.45 7.97
N LEU A 146 0.63 -5.51 8.01
CA LEU A 146 -0.11 -6.56 8.71
C LEU A 146 -0.58 -7.69 7.79
N ALA A 147 -0.27 -7.66 6.49
CA ALA A 147 -0.67 -8.72 5.58
C ALA A 147 -0.11 -10.08 6.01
N ARG A 148 -0.88 -11.15 5.83
CA ARG A 148 -0.44 -12.53 6.16
C ARG A 148 -0.92 -13.52 5.13
N GLN A 149 -0.26 -14.66 5.12
CA GLN A 149 -0.79 -15.82 4.42
C GLN A 149 -2.16 -16.17 4.99
N ARG A 150 -3.09 -16.49 4.10
CA ARG A 150 -4.39 -17.03 4.45
C ARG A 150 -4.15 -18.32 5.23
N PRO A 151 -4.72 -18.48 6.43
CA PRO A 151 -4.65 -19.77 7.11
C PRO A 151 -5.26 -20.81 6.17
N ILE A 152 -4.60 -21.96 6.03
CA ILE A 152 -5.15 -23.09 5.29
C ILE A 152 -6.49 -23.42 5.95
N MET A 153 -7.59 -22.99 5.34
CA MET A 153 -8.86 -23.59 5.64
C MET A 153 -8.76 -24.98 5.03
N CYS A 154 -8.62 -26.00 5.89
CA CYS A 154 -8.99 -27.36 5.50
C CYS A 154 -10.36 -27.22 4.82
N GLN A 155 -10.43 -27.51 3.53
CA GLN A 155 -11.67 -27.42 2.77
C GLN A 155 -12.63 -28.47 3.34
N GLU A 156 -13.41 -28.11 4.35
CA GLU A 156 -14.71 -28.72 4.58
C GLU A 156 -15.57 -28.27 3.38
N PRO A 157 -16.01 -29.19 2.50
CA PRO A 157 -16.88 -28.81 1.41
C PRO A 157 -18.16 -28.23 2.01
N TYR A 158 -18.42 -26.96 1.75
CA TYR A 158 -19.72 -26.35 1.99
C TYR A 158 -20.75 -27.07 1.10
N LEU A 159 -21.26 -28.20 1.58
CA LEU A 159 -22.45 -28.84 1.06
C LEU A 159 -23.62 -27.91 1.37
N VAL A 160 -23.97 -27.07 0.40
CA VAL A 160 -25.31 -26.49 0.34
C VAL A 160 -26.27 -27.66 0.14
N ARG A 161 -26.88 -28.13 1.23
CA ARG A 161 -28.07 -28.98 1.14
C ARG A 161 -29.22 -28.08 0.71
N VAL A 162 -29.64 -28.25 -0.54
CA VAL A 162 -30.95 -27.81 -1.03
C VAL A 162 -32.00 -28.80 -0.54
#